data_AF-A0A741WL55-F1
#
_entry.id   AF-A0A741WL55-F1
#
_cell.length_a   1.000
_cell.length_b   1.000
_cell.length_c   1.000
_cell.angle_alpha   90.00
_cell.angle_beta   90.00
_cell.angle_gamma   90.00
#
_symmetry.space_group_name_H-M   'P 1'
#
loop_
_entity.id
_entity.type
_entity.pdbx_description
1 polymer ?
#
loop_
_entity_poly.entity_id
_entity_poly.type
_entity_poly.pdbx_seq_one_letter_code
_entity_poly.pdbx_strand_id
1 'polypeptide(L)'
;MSTQAISLLPPDPHMCNGDEKQTRSPLSLYSEYQRLDVELRPPHRMASSHWHGQVEVNVPFDGDVEYLINNEVVQIKQGHITLFWACTPHQLTRPGNCRQMAIFSLPMHLFLSWPLDRDLINHVTHGMVVKSLATQQLSTFEVLRWQQETSSPNEQIRQLAIDEIGLMLKRFSLSGWQPI
;
A
#
# COMPACT_ATOMS: atom_id res chain seq x y z
N MET A 1 50.43 16.99 -24.11
CA MET A 1 48.97 16.82 -23.96
C MET A 1 48.76 15.51 -23.20
N SER A 2 48.46 15.59 -21.90
CA SER A 2 48.29 14.41 -21.05
C SER A 2 46.85 13.90 -21.15
N THR A 3 46.69 12.68 -21.67
CA THR A 3 45.43 11.92 -21.65
C THR A 3 45.09 11.53 -20.21
N GLN A 4 44.06 12.16 -19.64
CA GLN A 4 43.49 11.71 -18.36
C GLN A 4 42.75 10.38 -18.58
N ALA A 5 43.11 9.38 -17.79
CA ALA A 5 42.40 8.10 -17.75
C ALA A 5 40.97 8.34 -17.22
N ILE A 6 39.98 7.92 -18.00
CA ILE A 6 38.57 7.94 -17.60
C ILE A 6 38.41 6.94 -16.46
N SER A 7 38.15 7.42 -15.26
CA SER A 7 37.74 6.58 -14.12
C SER A 7 36.32 6.10 -14.39
N LEU A 8 36.17 4.79 -14.63
CA LEU A 8 34.86 4.16 -14.70
C LEU A 8 34.24 4.16 -13.31
N LEU A 9 33.04 4.72 -13.20
CA LEU A 9 32.23 4.63 -11.99
C LEU A 9 31.92 3.15 -11.69
N PRO A 10 31.85 2.75 -10.40
CA PRO A 10 31.37 1.43 -10.05
C PRO A 10 29.95 1.21 -10.62
N PRO A 11 29.63 0.00 -11.11
CA PRO A 11 28.32 -0.29 -11.65
C PRO A 11 27.24 -0.04 -10.59
N ASP A 12 26.22 0.72 -10.98
CA ASP A 12 25.06 0.97 -10.13
C ASP A 12 24.27 -0.35 -9.98
N PRO A 13 24.10 -0.89 -8.76
CA PRO A 13 23.34 -2.12 -8.54
C PRO A 13 21.86 -2.01 -8.95
N HIS A 14 21.38 -0.81 -9.26
CA HIS A 14 20.02 -0.51 -9.72
C HIS A 14 19.89 -0.28 -11.23
N MET A 15 20.99 -0.35 -12.00
CA MET A 15 20.95 -0.24 -13.46
C MET A 15 21.24 -1.58 -14.14
N CYS A 16 20.34 -2.00 -15.04
CA CYS A 16 20.60 -3.13 -15.92
C CYS A 16 21.77 -2.81 -16.87
N ASN A 17 22.72 -3.73 -16.96
CA ASN A 17 23.84 -3.65 -17.89
C ASN A 17 23.62 -4.61 -19.07
N GLY A 18 24.11 -4.25 -20.26
CA GLY A 18 23.98 -5.07 -21.47
C GLY A 18 24.65 -6.45 -21.37
N ASP A 19 25.53 -6.64 -20.39
CA ASP A 19 26.25 -7.89 -20.12
C ASP A 19 25.54 -8.80 -19.08
N GLU A 20 24.37 -8.41 -18.54
CA GLU A 20 23.62 -9.27 -17.63
C GLU A 20 23.05 -10.51 -18.35
N LYS A 21 23.41 -11.72 -17.88
CA LYS A 21 22.91 -13.00 -18.43
C LYS A 21 21.39 -13.17 -18.33
N GLN A 22 20.74 -12.38 -17.47
CA GLN A 22 19.30 -12.38 -17.28
C GLN A 22 18.74 -11.08 -17.85
N THR A 23 17.96 -11.18 -18.93
CA THR A 23 17.30 -10.03 -19.54
C THR A 23 16.23 -9.51 -18.58
N ARG A 24 16.55 -8.46 -17.83
CA ARG A 24 15.58 -7.68 -17.07
C ARG A 24 15.11 -6.53 -17.94
N SER A 25 13.81 -6.48 -18.21
CA SER A 25 13.23 -5.31 -18.89
C SER A 25 13.36 -4.10 -17.97
N PRO A 26 13.63 -2.88 -18.48
CA PRO A 26 13.49 -1.67 -17.69
C PRO A 26 12.12 -1.56 -17.00
N LEU A 27 11.08 -2.17 -17.57
CA LEU A 27 9.75 -2.28 -16.96
C LEU A 27 9.65 -3.33 -15.84
N SER A 28 10.48 -4.38 -15.85
CA SER A 28 10.48 -5.39 -14.78
C SER A 28 11.08 -4.85 -13.47
N LEU A 29 11.97 -3.85 -13.55
CA LEU A 29 12.51 -3.16 -12.36
C LEU A 29 11.43 -2.39 -11.59
N TYR A 30 10.50 -1.73 -12.31
CA TYR A 30 9.34 -1.08 -11.70
C TYR A 30 8.37 -2.10 -11.07
N SER A 31 8.24 -3.27 -11.68
CA SER A 31 7.33 -4.35 -11.26
C SER A 31 7.78 -5.09 -9.98
N GLU A 32 9.07 -5.09 -9.64
CA GLU A 32 9.57 -5.78 -8.43
C GLU A 32 9.56 -4.89 -7.18
N TYR A 33 9.87 -3.59 -7.31
CA TYR A 33 9.99 -2.68 -6.16
C TYR A 33 8.68 -2.02 -5.73
N GLN A 34 7.62 -2.12 -6.55
CA GLN A 34 6.33 -1.50 -6.29
C GLN A 34 5.20 -2.50 -6.51
N ARG A 35 5.29 -3.69 -5.91
CA ARG A 35 4.16 -4.63 -5.95
C ARG A 35 3.09 -4.20 -4.97
N LEU A 36 1.85 -4.42 -5.39
CA LEU A 36 0.72 -4.44 -4.49
C LEU A 36 0.88 -5.64 -3.55
N ASP A 37 0.83 -5.37 -2.26
CA ASP A 37 0.91 -6.39 -1.22
C ASP A 37 -0.35 -6.34 -0.34
N VAL A 38 -0.79 -7.51 0.10
CA VAL A 38 -2.01 -7.68 0.90
C VAL A 38 -1.72 -8.68 2.00
N GLU A 39 -1.89 -8.24 3.23
CA GLU A 39 -1.72 -9.08 4.41
C GLU A 39 -3.01 -9.13 5.24
N LEU A 40 -3.42 -10.32 5.66
CA LEU A 40 -4.34 -10.54 6.78
C LEU A 40 -3.56 -11.14 7.94
N ARG A 41 -3.34 -10.34 8.98
CA ARG A 41 -2.60 -10.80 10.16
C ARG A 41 -3.01 -10.06 11.43
N PRO A 42 -2.58 -10.52 12.61
CA PRO A 42 -2.64 -9.72 13.81
C PRO A 42 -1.85 -8.40 13.65
N PRO A 43 -2.39 -7.26 14.08
CA PRO A 43 -1.62 -6.03 14.15
C PRO A 43 -0.54 -6.12 15.23
N HIS A 44 0.62 -5.52 14.95
CA HIS A 44 1.75 -5.47 15.88
C HIS A 44 2.11 -4.02 16.16
N ARG A 45 2.47 -3.74 17.42
CA ARG A 45 2.99 -2.43 17.80
C ARG A 45 4.30 -2.20 17.05
N MET A 46 4.41 -1.05 16.38
CA MET A 46 5.63 -0.62 15.71
C MET A 46 6.59 0.01 16.72
N ALA A 47 7.89 -0.30 16.61
CA ALA A 47 8.91 0.22 17.54
C ALA A 47 9.13 1.74 17.39
N SER A 48 9.04 2.25 16.16
CA SER A 48 9.17 3.66 15.81
C SER A 48 8.29 4.00 14.63
N SER A 49 8.05 5.29 14.39
CA SER A 49 7.44 5.74 13.14
C SER A 49 8.34 5.42 11.94
N HIS A 50 7.72 5.11 10.80
CA HIS A 50 8.39 5.02 9.52
C HIS A 50 7.56 5.69 8.41
N TRP A 51 8.09 5.71 7.20
CA TRP A 51 7.40 6.20 6.01
C TRP A 51 7.88 5.44 4.76
N HIS A 52 7.03 5.35 3.76
CA HIS A 52 7.31 4.74 2.45
C HIS A 52 6.33 5.26 1.39
N GLY A 53 6.67 5.04 0.11
CA GLY A 53 5.96 5.66 -1.01
C GLY A 53 4.54 5.14 -1.30
N GLN A 54 4.07 4.11 -0.60
CA GLN A 54 2.81 3.43 -0.88
C GLN A 54 1.63 4.13 -0.20
N VAL A 55 0.43 3.90 -0.73
CA VAL A 55 -0.81 4.21 -0.02
C VAL A 55 -1.18 2.98 0.81
N GLU A 56 -1.49 3.17 2.09
CA GLU A 56 -1.93 2.08 2.95
C GLU A 56 -3.45 2.03 3.06
N VAL A 57 -4.01 0.83 2.96
CA VAL A 57 -5.40 0.54 3.37
C VAL A 57 -5.37 -0.37 4.58
N ASN A 58 -5.98 0.08 5.67
CA ASN A 58 -5.94 -0.58 6.96
C ASN A 58 -7.37 -0.85 7.46
N VAL A 59 -7.70 -2.13 7.68
CA VAL A 59 -9.03 -2.60 8.09
C VAL A 59 -8.92 -3.60 9.25
N PRO A 60 -9.07 -3.16 10.51
CA PRO A 60 -9.16 -4.09 11.62
C PRO A 60 -10.57 -4.72 11.70
N PHE A 61 -10.69 -6.02 11.95
CA PHE A 61 -11.98 -6.73 11.90
C PHE A 61 -12.65 -6.94 13.26
N ASP A 62 -11.86 -7.13 14.32
CA ASP A 62 -12.34 -7.62 15.62
C ASP A 62 -11.89 -6.76 16.82
N GLY A 63 -11.35 -5.57 16.56
CA GLY A 63 -11.08 -4.56 17.58
C GLY A 63 -10.50 -3.28 16.99
N ASP A 64 -10.62 -2.17 17.70
CA ASP A 64 -10.01 -0.90 17.29
C ASP A 64 -8.48 -0.95 17.42
N VAL A 65 -7.79 -0.19 16.57
CA VAL A 65 -6.33 0.03 16.67
C VAL A 65 -6.01 1.52 16.72
N GLU A 66 -4.90 1.86 17.36
CA GLU A 66 -4.37 3.22 17.41
C GLU A 66 -3.09 3.36 16.60
N TYR A 67 -3.04 4.43 15.83
CA TYR A 67 -1.86 4.91 15.16
C TYR A 67 -1.47 6.31 15.67
N LEU A 68 -0.19 6.61 15.60
CA LEU A 68 0.35 7.96 15.53
C LEU A 68 0.65 8.23 14.05
N ILE A 69 -0.05 9.18 13.42
CA ILE A 69 0.16 9.57 12.02
C ILE A 69 0.41 11.06 11.99
N ASN A 70 1.55 11.50 11.46
CA ASN A 70 1.99 12.90 11.48
C ASN A 70 1.90 13.55 12.87
N ASN A 71 2.33 12.82 13.91
CA ASN A 71 2.24 13.24 15.31
C ASN A 71 0.81 13.40 15.87
N GLU A 72 -0.23 13.02 15.13
CA GLU A 72 -1.61 12.98 15.62
C GLU A 72 -2.06 11.57 15.95
N VAL A 73 -2.86 11.44 17.01
CA VAL A 73 -3.42 10.16 17.44
C VAL A 73 -4.65 9.84 16.62
N VAL A 74 -4.56 8.81 15.79
CA VAL A 74 -5.61 8.34 14.89
C VAL A 74 -6.14 7.00 15.40
N GLN A 75 -7.44 6.93 15.64
CA GLN A 75 -8.15 5.72 16.04
C GLN A 75 -8.82 5.09 14.82
N ILE A 76 -8.31 3.95 14.37
CA ILE A 76 -8.92 3.16 13.29
C ILE A 76 -9.94 2.22 13.91
N LYS A 77 -11.21 2.47 13.59
CA LYS A 77 -12.34 1.72 14.13
C LYS A 77 -12.53 0.39 13.41
N GLN A 78 -12.89 -0.65 14.17
CA GLN A 78 -13.18 -1.97 13.61
C GLN A 78 -14.21 -1.91 12.47
N GLY A 79 -13.97 -2.67 11.42
CA GLY A 79 -14.80 -2.77 10.23
C GLY A 79 -14.77 -1.54 9.31
N HIS A 80 -14.10 -0.44 9.68
CA HIS A 80 -13.93 0.70 8.77
C HIS A 80 -12.68 0.53 7.92
N ILE A 81 -12.80 0.92 6.65
CA ILE A 81 -11.65 1.07 5.77
C ILE A 81 -11.01 2.41 6.09
N THR A 82 -9.72 2.39 6.45
CA THR A 82 -8.92 3.61 6.62
C THR A 82 -7.81 3.64 5.58
N LEU A 83 -7.63 4.79 4.93
CA LEU A 83 -6.71 4.99 3.82
C LEU A 83 -5.84 6.22 4.12
N PHE A 84 -4.54 6.11 3.92
CA PHE A 84 -3.61 7.25 4.02
C PHE A 84 -2.37 7.02 3.17
N TRP A 85 -1.70 8.11 2.79
CA TRP A 85 -0.43 8.02 2.08
C TRP A 85 0.72 7.84 3.08
N ALA A 86 1.41 6.71 3.01
CA ALA A 86 2.47 6.35 3.96
C ALA A 86 3.78 7.15 3.79
N CYS A 87 3.82 8.13 2.88
CA CYS A 87 4.87 9.16 2.92
C CYS A 87 4.74 10.07 4.16
N THR A 88 3.58 10.04 4.81
CA THR A 88 3.37 10.61 6.14
C THR A 88 3.95 9.67 7.21
N PRO A 89 4.80 10.16 8.14
CA PRO A 89 5.32 9.33 9.22
C PRO A 89 4.17 8.71 10.03
N HIS A 90 4.18 7.38 10.17
CA HIS A 90 3.13 6.66 10.88
C HIS A 90 3.69 5.53 11.74
N GLN A 91 2.97 5.22 12.82
CA GLN A 91 3.32 4.19 13.79
C GLN A 91 2.06 3.58 14.39
N LEU A 92 1.88 2.26 14.29
CA LEU A 92 0.86 1.55 15.07
C LEU A 92 1.31 1.52 16.53
N THR A 93 0.69 2.36 17.37
CA THR A 93 1.06 2.50 18.78
C THR A 93 0.30 1.51 19.65
N ARG A 94 -0.98 1.22 19.40
CA ARG A 94 -1.76 0.28 20.22
C ARG A 94 -2.58 -0.68 19.35
N PRO A 95 -2.18 -1.97 19.25
CA PRO A 95 -2.98 -3.00 18.56
C PRO A 95 -4.33 -3.31 19.22
N GLY A 96 -4.52 -2.93 20.49
CA GLY A 96 -5.76 -3.19 21.22
C GLY A 96 -6.05 -4.69 21.34
N ASN A 97 -7.32 -5.05 21.14
CA ASN A 97 -7.80 -6.43 21.12
C ASN A 97 -7.92 -7.00 19.70
N CYS A 98 -7.51 -6.26 18.68
CA CYS A 98 -7.59 -6.68 17.29
C CYS A 98 -6.64 -7.87 17.04
N ARG A 99 -7.17 -8.95 16.47
CA ARG A 99 -6.44 -10.17 16.12
C ARG A 99 -6.37 -10.38 14.62
N GLN A 100 -7.23 -9.73 13.85
CA GLN A 100 -7.23 -9.80 12.40
C GLN A 100 -7.38 -8.40 11.81
N MET A 101 -6.37 -8.00 11.05
CA MET A 101 -6.34 -6.73 10.35
C MET A 101 -5.87 -6.97 8.92
N ALA A 102 -6.63 -6.45 7.96
CA ALA A 102 -6.16 -6.35 6.59
C ALA A 102 -5.28 -5.12 6.43
N ILE A 103 -4.14 -5.29 5.79
CA ILE A 103 -3.15 -4.25 5.48
C ILE A 103 -2.84 -4.38 4.00
N PHE A 104 -3.09 -3.33 3.23
CA PHE A 104 -2.78 -3.28 1.81
C PHE A 104 -1.73 -2.22 1.59
N SER A 105 -0.63 -2.58 0.93
CA SER A 105 0.44 -1.67 0.55
C SER A 105 0.34 -1.40 -0.94
N LEU A 106 -0.33 -0.30 -1.29
CA LEU A 106 -0.70 0.01 -2.67
C LEU A 106 0.36 0.90 -3.33
N PRO A 107 0.93 0.47 -4.46
CA PRO A 107 1.77 1.32 -5.29
C PRO A 107 1.05 2.60 -5.70
N MET A 108 1.70 3.74 -5.53
CA MET A 108 1.10 5.04 -5.86
C MET A 108 0.62 5.10 -7.32
N HIS A 109 1.36 4.50 -8.26
CA HIS A 109 0.97 4.50 -9.67
C HIS A 109 -0.32 3.69 -9.93
N LEU A 110 -0.59 2.64 -9.16
CA LEU A 110 -1.85 1.89 -9.24
C LEU A 110 -3.00 2.69 -8.63
N PHE A 111 -2.77 3.27 -7.45
CA PHE A 111 -3.76 4.11 -6.78
C PHE A 111 -4.24 5.28 -7.67
N LEU A 112 -3.31 5.95 -8.35
CA LEU A 112 -3.59 7.06 -9.26
C LEU A 112 -4.20 6.63 -10.61
N SER A 113 -4.06 5.37 -11.01
CA SER A 113 -4.60 4.87 -12.28
C SER A 113 -6.05 4.38 -12.16
N TRP A 114 -6.49 4.05 -10.95
CA TRP A 114 -7.87 3.62 -10.73
C TRP A 114 -8.87 4.78 -10.86
N PRO A 115 -10.09 4.50 -11.35
CA PRO A 115 -11.13 5.51 -11.54
C PRO A 115 -11.83 5.86 -10.22
N LEU A 116 -11.07 6.47 -9.30
CA LEU A 116 -11.53 6.95 -8.00
C LEU A 116 -11.98 8.41 -8.09
N ASP A 117 -12.77 8.84 -7.10
CA ASP A 117 -13.16 10.24 -6.97
C ASP A 117 -11.93 11.16 -6.80
N ARG A 118 -11.99 12.36 -7.42
CA ARG A 118 -10.86 13.29 -7.41
C ARG A 118 -10.61 13.87 -6.02
N ASP A 119 -11.65 14.11 -5.24
CA ASP A 119 -11.49 14.65 -3.90
C ASP A 119 -10.81 13.61 -3.00
N LEU A 120 -11.15 12.33 -3.15
CA LEU A 120 -10.46 11.24 -2.44
C LEU A 120 -8.96 11.22 -2.76
N ILE A 121 -8.60 11.22 -4.04
CA ILE A 121 -7.19 11.22 -4.47
C ILE A 121 -6.47 12.44 -3.90
N ASN A 122 -7.08 13.63 -3.99
CA ASN A 122 -6.49 14.86 -3.48
C ASN A 122 -6.25 14.77 -1.96
N HIS A 123 -7.23 14.36 -1.17
CA HIS A 123 -7.05 14.28 0.29
C HIS A 123 -5.91 13.34 0.68
N VAL A 124 -5.90 12.13 0.11
CA VAL A 124 -4.87 11.12 0.42
C VAL A 124 -3.47 11.59 0.01
N THR A 125 -3.33 12.14 -1.21
CA THR A 125 -2.03 12.61 -1.71
C THR A 125 -1.51 13.87 -1.01
N HIS A 126 -2.36 14.60 -0.30
CA HIS A 126 -1.96 15.70 0.57
C HIS A 126 -1.73 15.27 2.03
N GLY A 127 -1.67 13.96 2.29
CA GLY A 127 -1.30 13.39 3.58
C GLY A 127 -2.45 13.25 4.57
N MET A 128 -3.70 13.51 4.15
CA MET A 128 -4.87 13.31 5.01
C MET A 128 -5.14 11.82 5.21
N VAL A 129 -5.61 11.48 6.42
CA VAL A 129 -6.15 10.17 6.72
C VAL A 129 -7.66 10.21 6.48
N VAL A 130 -8.17 9.27 5.69
CA VAL A 130 -9.62 9.18 5.41
C VAL A 130 -10.16 7.82 5.85
N LYS A 131 -11.42 7.80 6.27
CA LYS A 131 -12.12 6.56 6.64
C LYS A 131 -13.46 6.43 5.93
N SER A 132 -13.91 5.18 5.79
CA SER A 132 -15.24 4.87 5.25
C SER A 132 -16.34 5.35 6.20
N LEU A 133 -17.47 5.79 5.64
CA LEU A 133 -18.70 6.01 6.43
C LEU A 133 -19.38 4.68 6.77
N ALA A 134 -19.40 3.75 5.82
CA ALA A 134 -19.96 2.42 6.01
C ALA A 134 -18.96 1.50 6.74
N THR A 135 -19.50 0.64 7.60
CA THR A 135 -18.75 -0.41 8.29
C THR A 135 -18.85 -1.73 7.53
N GLN A 136 -17.86 -2.62 7.68
CA GLN A 136 -17.88 -3.99 7.20
C GLN A 136 -18.06 -4.11 5.67
N GLN A 137 -17.46 -3.19 4.91
CA GLN A 137 -17.48 -3.23 3.44
C GLN A 137 -16.56 -4.29 2.84
N LEU A 138 -15.71 -4.90 3.67
CA LEU A 138 -14.72 -5.89 3.30
C LEU A 138 -14.82 -7.07 4.29
N SER A 139 -14.59 -8.28 3.80
CA SER A 139 -14.54 -9.49 4.62
C SER A 139 -13.13 -10.10 4.67
N THR A 140 -12.83 -10.87 5.72
CA THR A 140 -11.57 -11.62 5.83
C THR A 140 -11.41 -12.66 4.73
N PHE A 141 -12.52 -13.20 4.20
CA PHE A 141 -12.51 -14.16 3.10
C PHE A 141 -11.92 -13.56 1.82
N GLU A 142 -12.37 -12.36 1.43
CA GLU A 142 -11.86 -11.63 0.27
C GLU A 142 -10.37 -11.29 0.44
N VAL A 143 -9.98 -10.80 1.63
CA VAL A 143 -8.58 -10.44 1.91
C VAL A 143 -7.66 -11.66 1.82
N LEU A 144 -8.05 -12.80 2.39
CA LEU A 144 -7.25 -14.03 2.31
C LEU A 144 -7.08 -14.51 0.88
N ARG A 145 -8.13 -14.41 0.07
CA ARG A 145 -8.07 -14.73 -1.35
C ARG A 145 -7.09 -13.80 -2.07
N TRP A 146 -7.23 -12.48 -1.89
CA TRP A 146 -6.33 -11.52 -2.52
C TRP A 146 -4.88 -11.68 -2.07
N GLN A 147 -4.59 -11.94 -0.79
CA GLN A 147 -3.24 -12.24 -0.31
C GLN A 147 -2.59 -13.42 -1.05
N GLN A 148 -3.37 -14.47 -1.33
CA GLN A 148 -2.87 -15.63 -2.10
C GLN A 148 -2.71 -15.28 -3.58
N GLU A 149 -3.68 -14.59 -4.16
CA GLU A 149 -3.73 -14.30 -5.59
C GLU A 149 -2.69 -13.26 -6.02
N THR A 150 -2.38 -12.24 -5.21
CA THR A 150 -1.33 -11.25 -5.48
C THR A 150 0.06 -11.86 -5.47
N SER A 151 0.24 -12.94 -4.70
CA SER A 151 1.48 -13.73 -4.65
C SER A 151 1.52 -14.87 -5.69
N SER A 152 0.46 -15.05 -6.47
CA SER A 152 0.36 -16.15 -7.44
C SER A 152 1.46 -16.05 -8.51
N PRO A 153 2.05 -17.17 -8.97
CA PRO A 153 2.96 -17.16 -10.11
C PRO A 153 2.23 -16.81 -11.42
N ASN A 154 0.92 -17.02 -11.49
CA ASN A 154 0.12 -16.69 -12.65
C ASN A 154 -0.21 -15.18 -12.67
N GLU A 155 0.28 -14.49 -13.69
CA GLU A 155 0.08 -13.05 -13.88
C GLU A 155 -1.39 -12.64 -14.05
N GLN A 156 -2.20 -13.47 -14.73
CA GLN A 156 -3.62 -13.18 -14.92
C GLN A 156 -4.40 -13.23 -13.60
N ILE A 157 -4.02 -14.14 -12.71
CA ILE A 157 -4.60 -14.23 -11.36
C ILE A 157 -4.18 -13.01 -10.52
N ARG A 158 -2.91 -12.61 -10.59
CA ARG A 158 -2.45 -11.38 -9.91
C ARG A 158 -3.21 -10.15 -10.42
N GLN A 159 -3.37 -10.02 -11.73
CA GLN A 159 -4.08 -8.90 -12.33
C GLN A 159 -5.56 -8.89 -11.93
N LEU A 160 -6.22 -10.05 -11.88
CA LEU A 160 -7.60 -10.16 -11.39
C LEU A 160 -7.73 -9.65 -9.95
N ALA A 161 -6.81 -10.02 -9.06
CA ALA A 161 -6.81 -9.51 -7.68
C ALA A 161 -6.59 -7.99 -7.63
N ILE A 162 -5.67 -7.44 -8.43
CA ILE A 162 -5.44 -6.00 -8.53
C ILE A 162 -6.71 -5.27 -9.00
N ASP A 163 -7.40 -5.81 -10.00
CA ASP A 163 -8.64 -5.25 -10.54
C ASP A 163 -9.77 -5.29 -9.51
N GLU A 164 -9.92 -6.41 -8.78
CA GLU A 164 -10.91 -6.54 -7.70
C GLU A 164 -10.66 -5.55 -6.55
N ILE A 165 -9.40 -5.35 -6.15
CA ILE A 165 -9.02 -4.36 -5.13
C ILE A 165 -9.32 -2.94 -5.61
N GLY A 166 -9.03 -2.63 -6.88
CA GLY A 166 -9.41 -1.36 -7.49
C GLY A 166 -10.93 -1.13 -7.46
N LEU A 167 -11.72 -2.17 -7.75
CA LEU A 167 -13.18 -2.13 -7.64
C LEU A 167 -13.66 -1.98 -6.18
N MET A 168 -12.98 -2.59 -5.21
CA MET A 168 -13.26 -2.41 -3.78
C MET A 168 -13.05 -0.94 -3.37
N LEU A 169 -11.95 -0.32 -3.78
CA LEU A 169 -11.71 1.11 -3.51
C LEU A 169 -12.69 2.03 -4.23
N LYS A 170 -13.13 1.65 -5.43
CA LYS A 170 -14.21 2.36 -6.10
C LYS A 170 -15.53 2.28 -5.31
N ARG A 171 -15.87 1.12 -4.74
CA ARG A 171 -17.04 0.97 -3.84
C ARG A 171 -16.89 1.81 -2.58
N PHE A 172 -15.70 1.84 -1.98
CA PHE A 172 -15.36 2.73 -0.87
C PHE A 172 -15.66 4.20 -1.23
N SER A 173 -15.14 4.66 -2.37
CA SER A 173 -15.35 6.03 -2.86
C SER A 173 -16.84 6.36 -3.06
N LEU A 174 -17.63 5.42 -3.60
CA LEU A 174 -19.07 5.60 -3.86
C LEU A 174 -19.95 5.49 -2.61
N SER A 175 -19.49 4.79 -1.57
CA SER A 175 -20.23 4.61 -0.32
C SER A 175 -20.02 5.75 0.68
N GLY A 176 -19.18 6.72 0.31
CA GLY A 176 -18.85 7.88 1.13
C GLY A 176 -17.71 7.62 2.11
N TRP A 177 -16.91 8.65 2.30
CA TRP A 177 -15.76 8.69 3.19
C TRP A 177 -15.67 10.07 3.85
N GLN A 178 -14.90 10.17 4.92
CA GLN A 178 -14.61 11.44 5.59
C GLN A 178 -13.16 11.46 6.09
N PRO A 179 -12.52 12.65 6.17
CA PRO A 179 -11.27 12.81 6.90
C PRO A 179 -11.42 12.43 8.38
N ILE A 180 -10.33 11.99 9.01
CA ILE A 180 -10.22 11.79 10.46
C ILE A 180 -9.60 13.03 11.10
#